data_AF-A0A1C6MB37-F1
#
_entry.id   AF-A0A1C6MB37-F1
#
_cell.length_a   1.000
_cell.length_b   1.000
_cell.length_c   1.000
_cell.angle_alpha   90.00
_cell.angle_beta   90.00
_cell.angle_gamma   90.00
#
_symmetry.space_group_name_H-M   'P 1'
#
loop_
_entity.id
_entity.type
_entity.pdbx_description
1 polymer ?
#
loop_
_entity_poly.entity_id
_entity_poly.type
_entity_poly.pdbx_seq_one_letter_code
_entity_poly.pdbx_strand_id
1 'polypeptide(L)'
;MKISSLLVGCCLAACATMASAYELFDSDNSAELVPFKPIPADASLGGYPLLPVGDTQLLGLFKGSWGSSPNFIPSGRAYLIVVANHTLVATVDMSANLGTNSSYDNWTDEPCKRNDYLWKQSLGGDFSNVNCATINHNVRFFSSPTGQFQQYLVWLRAKHIQLPPTVLKAEFTRYASKGRRLSYKIEVNPEYFGLPRDAEPIWGASGWYKDFIGQDPRRVAFVARLSEWAQNVQVHMNAAFGRHEDAFSDVPPLLQFLQHENISSTN
;
A
#
# COMPACT_ATOMS: atom_id res chain seq x y z
N MET A 1 -34.16 -57.86 31.10
CA MET A 1 -34.34 -57.30 29.73
C MET A 1 -33.92 -55.84 29.78
N LYS A 2 -32.78 -55.50 29.16
CA LYS A 2 -32.24 -54.12 29.09
C LYS A 2 -32.88 -53.44 27.86
N ILE A 3 -33.50 -52.28 28.03
CA ILE A 3 -33.90 -51.43 26.90
C ILE A 3 -33.27 -50.06 27.13
N SER A 4 -32.49 -49.68 26.14
CA SER A 4 -31.52 -48.60 26.11
C SER A 4 -32.16 -47.24 25.92
N SER A 5 -31.66 -46.25 26.65
CA SER A 5 -31.92 -44.83 26.45
C SER A 5 -31.28 -44.34 25.14
N LEU A 6 -32.08 -43.84 24.20
CA LEU A 6 -31.58 -43.10 23.03
C LEU A 6 -31.50 -41.60 23.39
N LEU A 7 -30.28 -41.09 23.54
CA LEU A 7 -29.99 -39.66 23.53
C LEU A 7 -29.93 -39.20 22.07
N VAL A 8 -30.89 -38.37 21.67
CA VAL A 8 -30.83 -37.62 20.40
C VAL A 8 -29.97 -36.38 20.65
N GLY A 9 -28.68 -36.48 20.30
CA GLY A 9 -27.78 -35.35 20.25
C GLY A 9 -28.09 -34.50 19.02
N CYS A 10 -28.70 -33.33 19.23
CA CYS A 10 -28.91 -32.33 18.19
C CYS A 10 -27.58 -31.61 17.95
N CYS A 11 -26.84 -31.97 16.90
CA CYS A 11 -25.71 -31.19 16.41
C CYS A 11 -26.23 -29.86 15.84
N LEU A 12 -26.13 -28.80 16.63
CA LEU A 12 -26.14 -27.43 16.13
C LEU A 12 -24.86 -27.22 15.30
N ALA A 13 -24.95 -27.47 14.00
CA ALA A 13 -23.96 -26.99 13.05
C ALA A 13 -24.06 -25.47 13.01
N ALA A 14 -23.15 -24.79 13.71
CA ALA A 14 -22.95 -23.36 13.54
C ALA A 14 -22.44 -23.13 12.10
N CYS A 15 -23.34 -22.77 11.20
CA CYS A 15 -22.97 -22.14 9.94
C CYS A 15 -22.30 -20.81 10.29
N ALA A 16 -20.99 -20.82 10.45
CA ALA A 16 -20.20 -19.61 10.34
C ALA A 16 -20.42 -19.08 8.92
N THR A 17 -21.27 -18.07 8.79
CA THR A 17 -21.31 -17.25 7.58
C THR A 17 -19.90 -16.68 7.44
N MET A 18 -19.14 -17.18 6.47
CA MET A 18 -17.90 -16.54 6.06
C MET A 18 -18.28 -15.11 5.64
N ALA A 19 -18.01 -14.14 6.50
CA ALA A 19 -18.14 -12.74 6.14
C ALA A 19 -17.11 -12.51 5.03
N SER A 20 -17.59 -12.32 3.80
CA SER A 20 -16.72 -11.96 2.69
C SER A 20 -16.12 -10.58 2.98
N ALA A 21 -14.81 -10.43 2.76
CA ALA A 21 -14.11 -9.14 2.82
C ALA A 21 -14.92 -8.02 2.16
N TYR A 22 -14.89 -6.81 2.73
CA TYR A 22 -15.58 -5.64 2.16
C TYR A 22 -14.94 -5.25 0.81
N GLU A 23 -15.59 -5.60 -0.30
CA GLU A 23 -15.06 -5.36 -1.64
C GLU A 23 -15.26 -3.89 -2.04
N LEU A 24 -14.16 -3.19 -2.35
CA LEU A 24 -14.18 -1.78 -2.76
C LEU A 24 -14.78 -1.60 -4.16
N PHE A 25 -14.67 -2.60 -5.05
CA PHE A 25 -15.27 -2.59 -6.37
C PHE A 25 -16.39 -3.63 -6.49
N ASP A 26 -17.52 -3.39 -5.84
CA ASP A 26 -18.73 -4.07 -6.28
C ASP A 26 -19.04 -3.63 -7.74
N SER A 27 -19.46 -4.59 -8.55
CA SER A 27 -19.32 -4.64 -10.01
C SER A 27 -19.84 -3.42 -10.78
N ASP A 28 -20.73 -2.59 -10.20
CA ASP A 28 -21.36 -1.45 -10.85
C ASP A 28 -20.73 -0.07 -10.57
N ASN A 29 -19.83 0.08 -9.59
CA ASN A 29 -19.31 1.41 -9.25
C ASN A 29 -18.20 1.86 -10.21
N SER A 30 -18.44 2.96 -10.93
CA SER A 30 -17.46 3.68 -11.73
C SER A 30 -16.37 4.31 -10.85
N ALA A 31 -15.38 4.98 -11.46
CA ALA A 31 -14.44 5.78 -10.69
C ALA A 31 -15.20 6.75 -9.78
N GLU A 32 -15.01 6.63 -8.46
CA GLU A 32 -15.74 7.39 -7.45
C GLU A 32 -14.75 8.17 -6.60
N LEU A 33 -14.94 9.48 -6.57
CA LEU A 33 -14.22 10.39 -5.70
C LEU A 33 -14.97 10.43 -4.37
N VAL A 34 -14.39 9.83 -3.33
CA VAL A 34 -15.05 9.64 -2.03
C VAL A 34 -14.22 10.32 -0.95
N PRO A 35 -14.54 11.57 -0.54
CA PRO A 35 -13.68 12.31 0.37
C PRO A 35 -13.71 11.74 1.79
N PHE A 36 -12.59 11.16 2.22
CA PHE A 36 -12.32 10.73 3.61
C PHE A 36 -13.27 9.65 4.14
N LYS A 37 -13.74 8.73 3.29
CA LYS A 37 -14.59 7.62 3.75
C LYS A 37 -13.76 6.61 4.55
N PRO A 38 -14.10 6.31 5.81
CA PRO A 38 -13.46 5.23 6.55
C PRO A 38 -13.64 3.90 5.81
N ILE A 39 -12.60 3.06 5.85
CA ILE A 39 -12.64 1.72 5.25
C ILE A 39 -12.57 0.66 6.35
N PRO A 40 -13.38 -0.41 6.26
CA PRO A 40 -13.23 -1.58 7.14
C PRO A 40 -11.83 -2.19 7.05
N ALA A 41 -11.36 -2.79 8.14
CA ALA A 41 -10.03 -3.40 8.21
C ALA A 41 -9.89 -4.61 7.28
N ASP A 42 -10.99 -5.29 6.98
CA ASP A 42 -11.11 -6.42 6.08
C ASP A 42 -11.45 -6.00 4.64
N ALA A 43 -11.31 -4.73 4.28
CA ALA A 43 -11.57 -4.27 2.93
C ALA A 43 -10.57 -4.85 1.91
N SER A 44 -11.02 -5.04 0.67
CA SER A 44 -10.22 -5.58 -0.42
C SER A 44 -10.49 -4.87 -1.76
N LEU A 45 -9.57 -5.04 -2.72
CA LEU A 45 -9.62 -4.45 -4.05
C LEU A 45 -9.59 -5.57 -5.11
N GLY A 46 -10.74 -6.04 -5.58
CA GLY A 46 -10.84 -7.21 -6.46
C GLY A 46 -10.37 -8.50 -5.79
N GLY A 47 -10.67 -8.65 -4.49
CA GLY A 47 -10.22 -9.73 -3.61
C GLY A 47 -8.75 -9.63 -3.17
N TYR A 48 -8.03 -8.56 -3.53
CA TYR A 48 -6.67 -8.34 -3.02
C TYR A 48 -6.75 -7.57 -1.69
N PRO A 49 -6.10 -8.02 -0.61
CA PRO A 49 -6.19 -7.38 0.70
C PRO A 49 -5.52 -5.99 0.71
N LEU A 50 -5.99 -5.05 1.52
CA LEU A 50 -5.30 -3.78 1.73
C LEU A 50 -4.07 -3.96 2.65
N LEU A 51 -3.07 -3.09 2.50
CA LEU A 51 -1.92 -3.07 3.43
C LEU A 51 -2.29 -2.42 4.77
N PRO A 52 -1.83 -2.98 5.90
CA PRO A 52 -2.02 -2.37 7.21
C PRO A 52 -1.04 -1.20 7.36
N VAL A 53 -1.51 0.02 7.08
CA VAL A 53 -0.70 1.24 7.23
C VAL A 53 -1.06 1.99 8.52
N GLY A 54 -2.35 2.09 8.82
CA GLY A 54 -2.92 2.78 9.98
C GLY A 54 -4.41 3.01 9.76
N ASP A 55 -4.99 4.01 10.45
CA ASP A 55 -6.40 4.42 10.28
C ASP A 55 -6.61 5.08 8.91
N THR A 56 -6.77 4.24 7.89
CA THR A 56 -6.85 4.66 6.49
C THR A 56 -8.25 5.16 6.14
N GLN A 57 -8.26 6.20 5.32
CA GLN A 57 -9.47 6.80 4.76
C GLN A 57 -9.34 6.80 3.24
N LEU A 58 -10.40 6.37 2.55
CA LEU A 58 -10.50 6.42 1.11
C LEU A 58 -10.65 7.87 0.63
N LEU A 59 -9.94 8.21 -0.44
CA LEU A 59 -10.13 9.45 -1.22
C LEU A 59 -10.71 9.17 -2.60
N GLY A 60 -10.42 8.01 -3.19
CA GLY A 60 -11.05 7.65 -4.45
C GLY A 60 -10.74 6.24 -4.94
N LEU A 61 -11.66 5.76 -5.76
CA LEU A 61 -11.61 4.49 -6.46
C LEU A 61 -11.59 4.74 -7.96
N PHE A 62 -10.84 3.93 -8.70
CA PHE A 62 -10.67 4.08 -10.13
C PHE A 62 -10.70 2.73 -10.81
N LYS A 63 -11.63 2.56 -11.76
CA LYS A 63 -11.56 1.49 -12.73
C LYS A 63 -10.77 1.97 -13.95
N GLY A 64 -9.95 1.09 -14.48
CA GLY A 64 -9.19 1.32 -15.70
C GLY A 64 -8.92 0.01 -16.41
N SER A 65 -8.02 0.08 -17.37
CA SER A 65 -7.50 -1.10 -18.06
C SER A 65 -5.99 -0.95 -18.23
N TRP A 66 -5.27 -2.05 -18.06
CA TRP A 66 -3.89 -2.14 -18.45
C TRP A 66 -3.74 -2.88 -19.79
N GLY A 67 -2.58 -2.70 -20.42
CA GLY A 67 -2.29 -3.26 -21.73
C GLY A 67 -2.65 -2.34 -22.89
N SER A 68 -2.58 -2.90 -24.10
CA SER A 68 -2.91 -2.22 -25.35
C SER A 68 -3.96 -3.03 -26.11
N SER A 69 -4.71 -2.36 -26.98
CA SER A 69 -5.68 -3.03 -27.85
C SER A 69 -5.01 -4.15 -28.66
N PRO A 70 -5.62 -5.34 -28.80
CA PRO A 70 -6.94 -5.75 -28.28
C PRO A 70 -6.92 -6.35 -26.85
N ASN A 71 -5.74 -6.47 -26.23
CA ASN A 71 -5.52 -7.22 -25.00
C ASN A 71 -5.57 -6.32 -23.75
N PHE A 72 -6.75 -5.77 -23.48
CA PHE A 72 -6.98 -5.02 -22.24
C PHE A 72 -7.18 -5.96 -21.05
N ILE A 73 -6.66 -5.57 -19.89
CA ILE A 73 -6.93 -6.23 -18.61
C ILE A 73 -7.59 -5.22 -17.68
N PRO A 74 -8.82 -5.46 -17.22
CA PRO A 74 -9.47 -4.61 -16.23
C PRO A 74 -8.58 -4.43 -15.00
N SER A 75 -8.43 -3.19 -14.56
CA SER A 75 -7.66 -2.84 -13.36
C SER A 75 -8.46 -1.92 -12.46
N GLY A 76 -8.15 -2.03 -11.17
CA GLY A 76 -8.71 -1.22 -10.10
C GLY A 76 -7.57 -0.49 -9.41
N ARG A 77 -7.86 0.70 -8.90
CA ARG A 77 -6.95 1.48 -8.06
C ARG A 77 -7.72 2.13 -6.92
N ALA A 78 -7.18 2.06 -5.71
CA ALA A 78 -7.67 2.78 -4.54
C ALA A 78 -6.60 3.77 -4.07
N TYR A 79 -7.00 5.01 -3.83
CA TYR A 79 -6.15 6.02 -3.21
C TYR A 79 -6.66 6.30 -1.80
N LEU A 80 -5.85 5.92 -0.82
CA LEU A 80 -6.13 6.04 0.60
C LEU A 80 -5.16 7.06 1.22
N ILE A 81 -5.55 7.62 2.36
CA ILE A 81 -4.71 8.50 3.18
C ILE A 81 -4.79 8.12 4.64
N VAL A 82 -3.77 8.49 5.39
CA VAL A 82 -3.74 8.45 6.85
C VAL A 82 -3.43 9.86 7.33
N VAL A 83 -4.30 10.39 8.20
CA VAL A 83 -4.20 11.75 8.74
C VAL A 83 -4.23 11.68 10.25
N ALA A 84 -3.31 12.38 10.90
CA ALA A 84 -3.28 12.52 12.36
C ALA A 84 -2.95 13.97 12.72
N ASN A 85 -3.69 14.55 13.66
CA ASN A 85 -3.47 15.93 14.16
C ASN A 85 -3.32 16.96 13.02
N HIS A 86 -4.24 16.96 12.06
CA HIS A 86 -4.19 17.81 10.85
C HIS A 86 -2.90 17.69 10.02
N THR A 87 -2.18 16.58 10.14
CA THR A 87 -0.98 16.29 9.34
C THR A 87 -1.23 15.07 8.48
N LEU A 88 -0.89 15.15 7.20
CA LEU A 88 -0.87 13.98 6.34
C LEU A 88 0.30 13.09 6.77
N VAL A 89 -0.01 11.88 7.24
CA VAL A 89 1.00 10.93 7.73
C VAL A 89 1.46 10.00 6.63
N ALA A 90 0.51 9.47 5.86
CA ALA A 90 0.81 8.60 4.73
C ALA A 90 -0.26 8.69 3.64
N THR A 91 0.11 8.34 2.42
CA THR A 91 -0.82 7.98 1.34
C THR A 91 -0.59 6.52 0.97
N VAL A 92 -1.63 5.85 0.47
CA VAL A 92 -1.53 4.50 -0.09
C VAL A 92 -2.22 4.51 -1.44
N ASP A 93 -1.45 4.22 -2.47
CA ASP A 93 -1.93 3.99 -3.81
C ASP A 93 -1.81 2.50 -4.14
N MET A 94 -2.92 1.80 -4.01
CA MET A 94 -3.03 0.39 -4.35
C MET A 94 -3.60 0.25 -5.75
N SER A 95 -3.04 -0.66 -6.55
CA SER A 95 -3.65 -1.07 -7.81
C SER A 95 -3.49 -2.56 -8.08
N ALA A 96 -4.49 -3.16 -8.71
CA ALA A 96 -4.51 -4.58 -9.05
C ALA A 96 -5.33 -4.84 -10.31
N ASN A 97 -5.12 -5.98 -10.95
CA ASN A 97 -6.07 -6.44 -11.97
C ASN A 97 -7.38 -6.90 -11.32
N LEU A 98 -8.52 -6.49 -11.89
CA LEU A 98 -9.84 -6.97 -11.51
C LEU A 98 -10.23 -8.24 -12.28
N GLY A 99 -9.53 -8.55 -13.36
CA GLY A 99 -9.70 -9.76 -14.17
C GLY A 99 -8.38 -10.32 -14.67
N THR A 100 -8.43 -11.38 -15.48
CA THR A 100 -7.25 -11.91 -16.16
C THR A 100 -7.49 -11.92 -17.67
N ASN A 101 -6.43 -11.80 -18.46
CA ASN A 101 -6.48 -11.98 -19.90
C ASN A 101 -5.38 -12.98 -20.29
N SER A 102 -5.77 -14.18 -20.70
CA SER A 102 -4.83 -15.24 -21.09
C SER A 102 -4.03 -14.93 -22.35
N SER A 103 -4.49 -13.97 -23.16
CA SER A 103 -3.84 -13.52 -24.39
C SER A 103 -2.84 -12.40 -24.15
N TYR A 104 -2.71 -11.93 -22.90
CA TYR A 104 -1.71 -10.93 -22.54
C TYR A 104 -0.40 -11.61 -22.16
N ASP A 105 0.68 -11.15 -22.79
CA ASP A 105 2.04 -11.61 -22.55
C ASP A 105 2.55 -11.23 -21.14
N ASN A 106 3.86 -11.37 -20.91
CA ASN A 106 4.47 -10.95 -19.66
C ASN A 106 4.63 -9.42 -19.61
N TRP A 107 4.56 -8.88 -18.39
CA TRP A 107 4.98 -7.51 -18.12
C TRP A 107 6.47 -7.32 -18.44
N THR A 108 6.81 -6.14 -18.98
CA THR A 108 8.18 -5.85 -19.40
C THR A 108 8.93 -4.85 -18.51
N ASP A 109 8.32 -4.41 -17.41
CA ASP A 109 8.93 -3.46 -16.48
C ASP A 109 9.82 -4.15 -15.44
N GLU A 110 11.02 -3.63 -15.19
CA GLU A 110 11.92 -4.16 -14.15
C GLU A 110 11.96 -3.19 -12.95
N PRO A 111 10.98 -3.24 -12.03
CA PRO A 111 10.83 -2.22 -10.97
C PRO A 111 12.08 -2.10 -10.07
N CYS A 112 12.83 -3.19 -9.88
CA CYS A 112 14.05 -3.23 -9.06
C CYS A 112 15.35 -2.91 -9.85
N LYS A 113 15.28 -2.56 -11.13
CA LYS A 113 16.47 -2.35 -11.98
C LYS A 113 17.28 -1.11 -11.62
N ARG A 114 16.62 -0.02 -11.22
CA ARG A 114 17.30 1.27 -10.95
C ARG A 114 18.28 1.14 -9.77
N ASN A 115 19.34 1.95 -9.77
CA ASN A 115 20.44 1.91 -8.76
C ASN A 115 20.49 3.16 -7.88
N ASP A 116 19.45 3.98 -7.93
CA ASP A 116 19.33 5.24 -7.20
C ASP A 116 18.22 5.21 -6.14
N TYR A 117 17.82 4.00 -5.74
CA TYR A 117 16.98 3.77 -4.57
C TYR A 117 17.77 3.92 -3.29
N LEU A 118 17.07 4.32 -2.22
CA LEU A 118 17.62 4.29 -0.86
C LEU A 118 17.73 2.86 -0.34
N TRP A 119 16.79 2.02 -0.75
CA TRP A 119 16.81 0.58 -0.50
C TRP A 119 16.01 -0.15 -1.58
N LYS A 120 16.41 -1.37 -1.93
CA LYS A 120 15.65 -2.25 -2.82
C LYS A 120 15.90 -3.72 -2.51
N GLN A 121 14.91 -4.55 -2.79
CA GLN A 121 15.01 -6.01 -2.68
C GLN A 121 14.12 -6.69 -3.72
N SER A 122 14.64 -7.77 -4.32
CA SER A 122 13.90 -8.63 -5.25
C SER A 122 13.85 -10.05 -4.69
N LEU A 123 12.65 -10.60 -4.49
CA LEU A 123 12.40 -11.99 -4.09
C LEU A 123 11.85 -12.76 -5.31
N GLY A 124 12.70 -12.98 -6.31
CA GLY A 124 12.36 -13.63 -7.58
C GLY A 124 13.52 -13.61 -8.56
N GLY A 125 13.46 -14.45 -9.60
CA GLY A 125 14.60 -14.71 -10.50
C GLY A 125 14.34 -14.47 -11.99
N ASP A 126 13.08 -14.42 -12.42
CA ASP A 126 12.73 -14.28 -13.84
C ASP A 126 11.94 -13.00 -14.10
N PHE A 127 12.21 -12.37 -15.24
CA PHE A 127 11.57 -11.14 -15.71
C PHE A 127 10.04 -11.21 -15.76
N SER A 128 9.47 -12.40 -15.95
CA SER A 128 8.03 -12.66 -16.02
C SER A 128 7.37 -12.90 -14.65
N ASN A 129 8.16 -12.95 -13.57
CA ASN A 129 7.70 -13.29 -12.23
C ASN A 129 8.44 -12.45 -11.17
N VAL A 130 8.04 -11.19 -11.05
CA VAL A 130 8.69 -10.22 -10.16
C VAL A 130 7.95 -10.12 -8.84
N ASN A 131 8.72 -10.11 -7.76
CA ASN A 131 8.33 -9.62 -6.43
C ASN A 131 9.39 -8.62 -5.98
N CYS A 132 9.12 -7.34 -6.13
CA CYS A 132 10.07 -6.25 -5.90
C CYS A 132 9.54 -5.31 -4.83
N ALA A 133 10.43 -4.90 -3.91
CA ALA A 133 10.19 -3.86 -2.93
C ALA A 133 11.30 -2.81 -3.07
N THR A 134 10.92 -1.53 -3.03
CA THR A 134 11.86 -0.40 -3.16
C THR A 134 11.49 0.71 -2.20
N ILE A 135 12.48 1.49 -1.77
CA ILE A 135 12.31 2.73 -1.04
C ILE A 135 13.07 3.84 -1.76
N ASN A 136 12.40 4.96 -1.98
CA ASN A 136 12.97 6.19 -2.50
C ASN A 136 12.34 7.41 -1.81
N HIS A 137 12.65 8.62 -2.25
CA HIS A 137 11.96 9.84 -1.85
C HIS A 137 11.32 10.53 -3.05
N ASN A 138 10.21 11.22 -2.79
CA ASN A 138 9.58 12.15 -3.71
C ASN A 138 9.70 13.55 -3.12
N VAL A 139 10.29 14.48 -3.88
CA VAL A 139 10.27 15.92 -3.59
C VAL A 139 9.09 16.59 -4.28
N ARG A 140 8.75 17.83 -3.89
CA ARG A 140 7.60 18.58 -4.43
C ARG A 140 6.28 17.83 -4.29
N PHE A 141 6.15 17.06 -3.21
CA PHE A 141 4.97 16.27 -2.96
C PHE A 141 3.73 17.17 -2.90
N PHE A 142 2.74 16.91 -3.76
CA PHE A 142 1.54 17.72 -3.93
C PHE A 142 1.76 19.23 -4.23
N SER A 143 2.91 19.64 -4.78
CA SER A 143 3.15 21.06 -5.08
C SER A 143 2.25 21.59 -6.21
N SER A 144 2.03 20.77 -7.24
CA SER A 144 1.27 21.13 -8.44
C SER A 144 0.55 19.91 -9.03
N PRO A 145 -0.32 19.24 -8.25
CA PRO A 145 -1.01 18.05 -8.74
C PRO A 145 -1.98 18.42 -9.88
N THR A 146 -2.14 17.49 -10.81
CA THR A 146 -3.06 17.62 -11.94
C THR A 146 -4.15 16.55 -11.89
N GLY A 147 -5.20 16.72 -12.70
CA GLY A 147 -6.32 15.77 -12.76
C GLY A 147 -6.97 15.59 -11.40
N GLN A 148 -7.28 14.35 -11.03
CA GLN A 148 -8.00 14.06 -9.79
C GLN A 148 -7.19 14.37 -8.51
N PHE A 149 -5.86 14.35 -8.57
CA PHE A 149 -5.02 14.75 -7.44
C PHE A 149 -5.17 16.23 -7.09
N GLN A 150 -5.58 17.07 -8.04
CA GLN A 150 -5.93 18.47 -7.77
C GLN A 150 -7.16 18.54 -6.85
N GLN A 151 -8.16 17.69 -7.06
CA GLN A 151 -9.35 17.63 -6.21
C GLN A 151 -9.00 17.15 -4.78
N TYR A 152 -8.10 16.17 -4.66
CA TYR A 152 -7.59 15.73 -3.37
C TYR A 152 -6.91 16.86 -2.62
N LEU A 153 -6.07 17.64 -3.31
CA LEU A 153 -5.42 18.81 -2.71
C LEU A 153 -6.44 19.84 -2.20
N VAL A 154 -7.52 20.09 -2.96
CA VAL A 154 -8.61 20.99 -2.52
C VAL A 154 -9.23 20.49 -1.22
N TRP A 155 -9.55 19.20 -1.13
CA TRP A 155 -10.15 18.61 0.06
C TRP A 155 -9.20 18.61 1.27
N LEU A 156 -7.93 18.27 1.05
CA LEU A 156 -6.90 18.30 2.10
C LEU A 156 -6.74 19.72 2.65
N ARG A 157 -6.69 20.73 1.78
CA ARG A 157 -6.64 22.15 2.18
C ARG A 157 -7.88 22.61 2.91
N ALA A 158 -9.07 22.19 2.46
CA ALA A 158 -10.34 22.53 3.11
C ALA A 158 -10.43 21.96 4.54
N LYS A 159 -9.76 20.84 4.83
CA LYS A 159 -9.62 20.27 6.18
C LYS A 159 -8.37 20.77 6.94
N HIS A 160 -7.68 21.78 6.42
CA HIS A 160 -6.44 22.32 6.99
C HIS A 160 -5.35 21.26 7.22
N ILE A 161 -5.31 20.23 6.38
CA ILE A 161 -4.30 19.17 6.48
C ILE A 161 -2.97 19.69 5.94
N GLN A 162 -1.95 19.63 6.77
CA GLN A 162 -0.58 19.98 6.44
C GLN A 162 0.06 18.90 5.58
N LEU A 163 0.70 19.32 4.49
CA LEU A 163 1.37 18.45 3.54
C LEU A 163 2.90 18.62 3.66
N PRO A 164 3.66 17.51 3.71
CA PRO A 164 5.10 17.58 3.63
C PRO A 164 5.55 17.92 2.21
N PRO A 165 6.67 18.63 2.02
CA PRO A 165 7.24 18.89 0.71
C PRO A 165 8.00 17.66 0.17
N THR A 166 8.43 16.76 1.06
CA THR A 166 9.17 15.54 0.76
C THR A 166 8.60 14.36 1.54
N VAL A 167 8.42 13.23 0.85
CA VAL A 167 7.91 11.97 1.42
C VAL A 167 8.87 10.83 1.07
N LEU A 168 8.93 9.80 1.91
CA LEU A 168 9.55 8.54 1.53
C LEU A 168 8.51 7.63 0.89
N LYS A 169 8.83 7.11 -0.29
CA LYS A 169 7.98 6.20 -1.04
C LYS A 169 8.48 4.77 -0.90
N ALA A 170 7.72 3.92 -0.23
CA ALA A 170 7.87 2.47 -0.28
C ALA A 170 6.96 1.91 -1.39
N GLU A 171 7.52 1.17 -2.34
CA GLU A 171 6.78 0.64 -3.48
C GLU A 171 6.99 -0.85 -3.61
N PHE A 172 5.87 -1.58 -3.64
CA PHE A 172 5.79 -3.03 -3.79
C PHE A 172 5.17 -3.33 -5.15
N THR A 173 5.83 -4.19 -5.92
CA THR A 173 5.31 -4.67 -7.20
C THR A 173 5.40 -6.17 -7.23
N ARG A 174 4.24 -6.81 -7.43
CA ARG A 174 4.12 -8.23 -7.71
C ARG A 174 3.42 -8.41 -9.03
N TYR A 175 4.07 -9.01 -10.01
CA TYR A 175 3.40 -9.42 -11.23
C TYR A 175 3.87 -10.79 -11.68
N ALA A 176 3.02 -11.48 -12.44
CA ALA A 176 3.28 -12.80 -12.99
C ALA A 176 2.75 -12.88 -14.43
N SER A 177 2.88 -14.07 -15.04
CA SER A 177 2.33 -14.35 -16.38
C SER A 177 0.82 -14.10 -16.48
N LYS A 178 0.32 -14.00 -17.72
CA LYS A 178 -1.08 -13.67 -18.05
C LYS A 178 -1.51 -12.29 -17.55
N GLY A 179 -0.55 -11.35 -17.52
CA GLY A 179 -0.77 -9.96 -17.18
C GLY A 179 -1.25 -9.68 -15.75
N ARG A 180 -1.10 -10.64 -14.82
CA ARG A 180 -1.46 -10.44 -13.42
C ARG A 180 -0.45 -9.52 -12.73
N ARG A 181 -0.93 -8.52 -12.01
CA ARG A 181 -0.17 -7.46 -11.35
C ARG A 181 -0.93 -6.95 -10.13
N LEU A 182 -0.18 -6.71 -9.07
CA LEU A 182 -0.56 -6.10 -7.82
C LEU A 182 0.55 -5.12 -7.44
N SER A 183 0.18 -3.90 -7.06
CA SER A 183 1.12 -2.90 -6.63
C SER A 183 0.56 -2.07 -5.49
N TYR A 184 1.43 -1.74 -4.55
CA TYR A 184 1.18 -0.78 -3.50
C TYR A 184 2.29 0.28 -3.53
N LYS A 185 1.91 1.56 -3.46
CA LYS A 185 2.83 2.67 -3.26
C LYS A 185 2.40 3.41 -2.01
N ILE A 186 3.28 3.44 -1.02
CA ILE A 186 3.04 4.09 0.26
C ILE A 186 3.97 5.28 0.34
N GLU A 187 3.42 6.48 0.45
CA GLU A 187 4.22 7.70 0.61
C GLU A 187 4.08 8.20 2.04
N VAL A 188 5.16 8.10 2.81
CA VAL A 188 5.21 8.37 4.24
C VAL A 188 5.80 9.75 4.49
N ASN A 189 5.17 10.53 5.36
CA ASN A 189 5.66 11.81 5.83
C ASN A 189 6.71 11.62 6.94
N PRO A 190 8.01 11.87 6.69
CA PRO A 190 9.03 11.75 7.74
C PRO A 190 8.92 12.84 8.83
N GLU A 191 8.34 14.01 8.53
CA GLU A 191 8.19 15.11 9.50
C GLU A 191 7.27 14.71 10.67
N TYR A 192 6.26 13.88 10.39
CA TYR A 192 5.36 13.35 11.42
C TYR A 192 6.10 12.49 12.46
N PHE A 193 7.23 11.89 12.07
CA PHE A 193 8.07 11.06 12.95
C PHE A 193 9.25 11.85 13.55
N GLY A 194 9.18 13.19 13.56
CA GLY A 194 10.17 14.05 14.21
C GLY A 194 11.43 14.33 13.41
N LEU A 195 11.48 13.94 12.13
CA LEU A 195 12.60 14.33 11.26
C LEU A 195 12.40 15.77 10.75
N PRO A 196 13.49 16.56 10.61
CA PRO A 196 13.37 17.92 10.10
C PRO A 196 12.80 17.97 8.68
N ARG A 197 11.97 18.98 8.43
CA ARG A 197 11.42 19.31 7.11
C ARG A 197 12.54 19.53 6.09
N ASP A 198 12.51 18.77 5.01
CA ASP A 198 13.41 18.91 3.87
C ASP A 198 12.61 19.42 2.68
N ALA A 199 12.72 20.72 2.42
CA ALA A 199 11.97 21.40 1.36
C ALA A 199 12.74 21.54 0.05
N GLU A 200 13.88 20.85 -0.11
CA GLU A 200 14.69 20.93 -1.34
C GLU A 200 13.89 20.40 -2.55
N PRO A 201 13.56 21.26 -3.52
CA PRO A 201 12.70 20.88 -4.64
C PRO A 201 13.40 20.08 -5.73
N ILE A 202 14.74 19.97 -5.72
CA ILE A 202 15.54 19.21 -6.68
C ILE A 202 15.84 17.84 -6.09
N TRP A 203 15.33 16.79 -6.72
CA TRP A 203 15.39 15.42 -6.19
C TRP A 203 16.81 14.95 -5.83
N GLY A 204 17.78 15.20 -6.71
CA GLY A 204 19.19 14.82 -6.50
C GLY A 204 19.98 15.75 -5.59
N ALA A 205 19.39 16.86 -5.13
CA ALA A 205 19.98 17.76 -4.13
C ALA A 205 19.36 17.58 -2.74
N SER A 206 18.21 16.90 -2.64
CA SER A 206 17.53 16.63 -1.37
C SER A 206 18.43 15.84 -0.44
N GLY A 207 18.40 16.15 0.85
CA GLY A 207 19.17 15.40 1.83
C GLY A 207 18.65 13.96 2.05
N TRP A 208 17.56 13.58 1.40
CA TRP A 208 17.09 12.21 1.27
C TRP A 208 17.69 11.45 0.07
N TYR A 209 18.43 12.12 -0.80
CA TYR A 209 19.12 11.47 -1.91
C TYR A 209 20.22 10.53 -1.41
N LYS A 210 20.43 9.41 -2.12
CA LYS A 210 21.31 8.31 -1.67
C LYS A 210 22.74 8.74 -1.34
N ASP A 211 23.25 9.78 -1.99
CA ASP A 211 24.61 10.27 -1.78
C ASP A 211 24.71 11.22 -0.56
N PHE A 212 23.57 11.71 -0.06
CA PHE A 212 23.48 12.68 1.05
C PHE A 212 22.83 12.12 2.31
N ILE A 213 22.01 11.07 2.21
CA ILE A 213 21.29 10.51 3.35
C ILE A 213 22.22 10.08 4.50
N GLY A 214 23.43 9.62 4.18
CA GLY A 214 24.46 9.23 5.16
C GLY A 214 24.93 10.36 6.08
N GLN A 215 24.60 11.62 5.78
CA GLN A 215 24.96 12.79 6.58
C GLN A 215 24.04 13.01 7.80
N ASP A 216 22.82 12.45 7.81
CA ASP A 216 21.92 12.49 8.97
C ASP A 216 21.64 11.06 9.47
N PRO A 217 22.23 10.63 10.61
CA PRO A 217 22.04 9.28 11.14
C PRO A 217 20.58 8.96 11.46
N ARG A 218 19.73 9.97 11.75
CA ARG A 218 18.29 9.74 12.00
C ARG A 218 17.55 9.37 10.72
N ARG A 219 17.94 9.92 9.57
CA ARG A 219 17.37 9.55 8.26
C ARG A 219 17.78 8.13 7.87
N VAL A 220 19.05 7.78 8.10
CA VAL A 220 19.56 6.41 7.90
C VAL A 220 18.77 5.41 8.75
N ALA A 221 18.60 5.68 10.05
CA ALA A 221 17.83 4.82 10.94
C ALA A 221 16.35 4.71 10.53
N PHE A 222 15.75 5.82 10.06
CA PHE A 222 14.37 5.81 9.58
C PHE A 222 14.21 4.95 8.31
N VAL A 223 15.12 5.06 7.34
CA VAL A 223 15.11 4.21 6.13
C VAL A 223 15.36 2.75 6.51
N ALA A 224 16.26 2.46 7.44
CA ALA A 224 16.51 1.09 7.89
C ALA A 224 15.25 0.43 8.45
N ARG A 225 14.51 1.14 9.34
CA ARG A 225 13.22 0.65 9.87
C ARG A 225 12.16 0.50 8.78
N LEU A 226 12.02 1.49 7.91
CA LEU A 226 11.08 1.38 6.79
C LEU A 226 11.43 0.19 5.87
N SER A 227 12.72 -0.10 5.69
CA SER A 227 13.21 -1.25 4.93
C SER A 227 12.90 -2.58 5.61
N GLU A 228 12.99 -2.65 6.93
CA GLU A 228 12.61 -3.84 7.72
C GLU A 228 11.11 -4.12 7.58
N TRP A 229 10.27 -3.09 7.78
CA TRP A 229 8.83 -3.21 7.54
C TRP A 229 8.52 -3.63 6.10
N ALA A 230 9.21 -3.03 5.12
CA ALA A 230 9.03 -3.35 3.72
C ALA A 230 9.43 -4.81 3.40
N GLN A 231 10.49 -5.33 4.02
CA GLN A 231 10.85 -6.75 3.88
C GLN A 231 9.73 -7.66 4.41
N ASN A 232 9.15 -7.33 5.56
CA ASN A 232 8.03 -8.08 6.13
C ASN A 232 6.81 -8.05 5.19
N VAL A 233 6.46 -6.88 4.64
CA VAL A 233 5.41 -6.80 3.61
C VAL A 233 5.74 -7.66 2.38
N GLN A 234 6.98 -7.60 1.90
CA GLN A 234 7.40 -8.25 0.66
C GLN A 234 7.28 -9.78 0.72
N VAL A 235 7.61 -10.40 1.86
CA VAL A 235 7.47 -11.87 2.01
C VAL A 235 6.01 -12.32 1.96
N HIS A 236 5.07 -11.44 2.34
CA HIS A 236 3.63 -11.67 2.31
C HIS A 236 2.97 -11.35 0.95
N MET A 237 3.67 -10.65 0.05
CA MET A 237 3.12 -10.27 -1.27
C MET A 237 2.68 -11.46 -2.12
N ASN A 238 3.27 -12.65 -1.96
CA ASN A 238 2.82 -13.85 -2.68
C ASN A 238 1.44 -14.32 -2.22
N ALA A 239 1.18 -14.33 -0.90
CA ALA A 239 -0.13 -14.66 -0.36
C ALA A 239 -1.16 -13.60 -0.78
N ALA A 240 -0.83 -12.32 -0.67
CA ALA A 240 -1.71 -11.24 -1.12
C ALA A 240 -2.02 -11.35 -2.62
N PHE A 241 -1.02 -11.69 -3.43
CA PHE A 241 -1.20 -11.92 -4.86
C PHE A 241 -2.04 -13.17 -5.17
N GLY A 242 -2.08 -14.15 -4.27
CA GLY A 242 -3.00 -15.27 -4.27
C GLY A 242 -4.42 -14.92 -3.83
N ARG A 243 -4.68 -13.65 -3.45
CA ARG A 243 -5.97 -13.17 -2.90
C ARG A 243 -6.33 -13.83 -1.56
N HIS A 244 -5.32 -14.13 -0.75
CA HIS A 244 -5.53 -14.52 0.64
C HIS A 244 -5.88 -13.27 1.46
N GLU A 245 -7.07 -13.24 2.06
CA GLU A 245 -7.58 -12.07 2.81
C GLU A 245 -6.72 -11.74 4.04
N ASP A 246 -6.12 -12.77 4.64
CA ASP A 246 -5.25 -12.71 5.82
C ASP A 246 -3.77 -12.51 5.48
N ALA A 247 -3.43 -12.25 4.22
CA ALA A 247 -2.04 -12.21 3.76
C ALA A 247 -1.14 -11.25 4.56
N PHE A 248 -1.70 -10.19 5.13
CA PHE A 248 -0.96 -9.20 5.92
C PHE A 248 -1.33 -9.21 7.41
N SER A 249 -1.99 -10.25 7.91
CA SER A 249 -2.43 -10.35 9.31
C SER A 249 -1.28 -10.28 10.32
N ASP A 250 -0.11 -10.83 9.96
CA ASP A 250 1.11 -10.81 10.77
C ASP A 250 2.02 -9.59 10.48
N VAL A 251 1.61 -8.69 9.58
CA VAL A 251 2.36 -7.46 9.28
C VAL A 251 1.88 -6.36 10.23
N PRO A 252 2.75 -5.82 11.09
CA PRO A 252 2.36 -4.72 11.97
C PRO A 252 1.97 -3.48 11.16
N PRO A 253 0.98 -2.70 11.62
CA PRO A 253 0.63 -1.44 10.97
C PRO A 253 1.85 -0.51 10.84
N LEU A 254 2.09 0.03 9.64
CA LEU A 254 3.27 0.85 9.35
C LEU A 254 3.49 1.95 10.39
N LEU A 255 2.43 2.67 10.76
CA LEU A 255 2.54 3.80 11.68
C LEU A 255 3.02 3.37 13.07
N GLN A 256 2.48 2.26 13.58
CA GLN A 256 2.89 1.68 14.85
C GLN A 256 4.35 1.20 14.78
N PHE A 257 4.72 0.55 13.68
CA PHE A 257 6.07 0.05 13.46
C PHE A 257 7.12 1.17 13.48
N LEU A 258 6.81 2.30 12.84
CA LEU A 258 7.74 3.44 12.77
C LEU A 258 7.78 4.30 14.05
N GLN A 259 6.80 4.18 14.96
CA GLN A 259 6.71 4.97 16.19
C GLN A 259 7.48 4.37 17.39
N HIS A 260 7.85 3.10 17.35
CA HIS A 260 8.14 2.28 18.53
C HIS A 260 9.41 2.63 19.35
N GLU A 261 10.14 3.72 19.06
CA GLU A 261 11.36 4.11 19.79
C GLU A 261 11.41 5.53 20.36
N ASN A 262 10.33 6.32 20.34
CA ASN A 262 10.32 7.62 21.04
C ASN A 262 10.28 7.52 22.59
N ILE A 263 10.50 6.33 23.18
CA ILE A 263 10.38 6.09 24.64
C ILE A 263 11.73 5.93 25.37
N SER A 264 12.88 5.91 24.69
CA SER A 264 14.17 5.64 25.37
C SER A 264 15.20 6.79 25.34
N SER A 265 14.76 8.04 25.32
CA SER A 265 15.67 9.21 25.50
C SER A 265 15.23 10.18 26.59
N THR A 266 14.65 9.65 27.66
CA THR A 266 14.64 10.30 28.98
C THR A 266 15.18 9.33 30.01
N ASN A 267 16.50 9.42 30.25
CA ASN A 267 17.15 9.29 31.56
C ASN A 267 18.58 9.83 31.44
#